data_AF-A0A516P4J1-F1
#
_entry.id   AF-A0A516P4J1-F1
#
_cell.length_a   1.000
_cell.length_b   1.000
_cell.length_c   1.000
_cell.angle_alpha   90.00
_cell.angle_beta   90.00
_cell.angle_gamma   90.00
#
_symmetry.space_group_name_H-M   'P 1'
#
loop_
_entity.id
_entity.type
_entity.pdbx_description
1 polymer ?
#
loop_
_entity_poly.entity_id
_entity_poly.type
_entity_poly.pdbx_seq_one_letter_code
_entity_poly.pdbx_strand_id
1 'polypeptide(L)'
;MDQKDFRAEFEKQLKKTTFPKDQIIEDVIAHSFAMFNAKSLHDLNINIKDYNDVLKSMSVEDLSLYEMSHILNNLPGMSAKDLGLTINEYTALMFQVEEMGERWNVLMKPIQDKLVDEMNREAAKTTKSNGKNVNPNLKRR
;
A
#
# COMPACT_ATOMS: atom_id res chain seq x y z
N MET A 1 -10.69 -16.04 -6.35
CA MET A 1 -9.78 -15.21 -5.56
C MET A 1 -10.54 -14.87 -4.32
N ASP A 2 -10.12 -15.42 -3.19
CA ASP A 2 -10.66 -15.01 -1.91
C ASP A 2 -9.96 -13.72 -1.42
N GLN A 3 -10.39 -13.17 -0.29
CA GLN A 3 -9.83 -11.92 0.24
C GLN A 3 -8.34 -12.05 0.64
N LYS A 4 -7.89 -13.26 0.98
CA LYS A 4 -6.49 -13.53 1.37
C LYS A 4 -5.59 -13.58 0.13
N ASP A 5 -6.07 -14.20 -0.94
CA ASP A 5 -5.40 -14.21 -2.25
C ASP A 5 -5.27 -12.78 -2.81
N PHE A 6 -6.32 -11.97 -2.68
CA PHE A 6 -6.29 -10.56 -3.11
C PHE A 6 -5.18 -9.79 -2.41
N ARG A 7 -5.09 -9.88 -1.06
CA ARG A 7 -4.08 -9.16 -0.29
C ARG A 7 -2.66 -9.59 -0.68
N ALA A 8 -2.43 -10.89 -0.85
CA ALA A 8 -1.13 -11.42 -1.23
C ALA A 8 -0.72 -10.97 -2.64
N GLU A 9 -1.65 -11.02 -3.61
CA GLU A 9 -1.35 -10.58 -4.98
C GLU A 9 -1.20 -9.05 -5.05
N PHE A 10 -2.01 -8.29 -4.31
CA PHE A 10 -1.87 -6.84 -4.23
C PHE A 10 -0.51 -6.43 -3.67
N GLU A 11 -0.10 -7.00 -2.54
CA GLU A 11 1.23 -6.79 -1.97
C GLU A 11 2.34 -7.11 -2.99
N LYS A 12 2.23 -8.25 -3.67
CA LYS A 12 3.20 -8.68 -4.68
C LYS A 12 3.29 -7.71 -5.86
N GLN A 13 2.17 -7.14 -6.30
CA GLN A 13 2.16 -6.14 -7.38
C GLN A 13 2.77 -4.82 -6.90
N LEU A 14 2.50 -4.40 -5.66
CA LEU A 14 3.12 -3.22 -5.06
C LEU A 14 4.64 -3.37 -4.95
N LYS A 15 5.14 -4.54 -4.50
CA LYS A 15 6.58 -4.84 -4.41
C LYS A 15 7.29 -4.87 -5.76
N LYS A 16 6.57 -5.13 -6.85
CA LYS A 16 7.11 -5.12 -8.22
C LYS A 16 7.11 -3.75 -8.89
N THR A 17 6.30 -2.83 -8.37
CA THR A 17 6.12 -1.52 -9.00
C THR A 17 7.02 -0.52 -8.30
N THR A 18 8.05 -0.06 -9.00
CA THR A 18 8.96 0.97 -8.51
C THR A 18 8.25 2.32 -8.45
N PHE A 19 8.45 3.05 -7.35
CA PHE A 19 8.04 4.44 -7.23
C PHE A 19 8.98 5.33 -8.07
N PRO A 20 8.48 6.21 -8.94
CA PRO A 20 9.32 7.02 -9.82
C PRO A 20 10.31 7.88 -9.04
N LYS A 21 11.62 7.75 -9.32
CA LYS A 21 12.68 8.44 -8.57
C LYS A 21 12.59 9.96 -8.67
N ASP A 22 12.19 10.48 -9.83
CA ASP A 22 11.95 11.89 -10.10
C ASP A 22 10.78 12.47 -9.29
N GLN A 23 9.96 11.61 -8.69
CA GLN A 23 8.82 11.98 -7.86
C GLN A 23 9.07 11.80 -6.37
N ILE A 24 10.26 11.34 -5.96
CA ILE A 24 10.63 11.20 -4.56
C ILE A 24 11.00 12.57 -4.01
N ILE A 25 10.41 12.92 -2.87
CA ILE A 25 10.81 14.10 -2.09
C ILE A 25 11.83 13.63 -1.07
N GLU A 26 13.09 14.07 -1.21
CA GLU A 26 14.21 13.61 -0.38
C GLU A 26 13.98 13.86 1.12
N ASP A 27 13.36 14.98 1.49
CA ASP A 27 13.01 15.29 2.87
C ASP A 27 12.11 14.22 3.49
N VAL A 28 11.12 13.70 2.75
CA VAL A 28 10.23 12.64 3.25
C VAL A 28 11.03 11.37 3.56
N ILE A 29 11.98 11.03 2.68
CA ILE A 29 12.85 9.87 2.87
C ILE A 29 13.79 10.09 4.07
N ALA A 30 14.41 11.27 4.17
CA ALA A 30 15.32 11.60 5.26
C ALA A 30 14.63 11.48 6.63
N HIS A 31 13.42 12.03 6.77
CA HIS A 31 12.67 11.99 8.02
C HIS A 31 12.08 10.62 8.35
N SER A 32 11.93 9.73 7.35
CA SER A 32 11.50 8.35 7.62
C SER A 32 12.56 7.53 8.39
N PHE A 33 13.85 7.86 8.28
CA PHE A 33 14.86 7.26 9.17
C PHE A 33 14.65 7.67 10.63
N ALA A 34 14.30 8.94 10.88
CA ALA A 34 13.99 9.42 12.23
C ALA A 34 12.74 8.71 12.80
N MET A 35 11.72 8.51 11.97
CA MET A 35 10.53 7.74 12.32
C MET A 35 10.87 6.33 12.84
N PHE A 36 11.74 5.59 12.13
CA PHE A 36 12.15 4.24 12.53
C PHE A 36 12.98 4.20 13.82
N ASN A 37 13.62 5.30 14.20
CA ASN A 37 14.36 5.40 15.46
C ASN A 37 13.49 5.90 16.63
N ALA A 38 12.42 6.64 16.33
CA ALA A 38 11.56 7.26 17.33
C ALA A 38 10.46 6.36 17.87
N LYS A 39 10.01 5.36 17.09
CA LYS A 39 8.97 4.40 17.50
C LYS A 39 9.40 2.96 17.29
N SER A 40 8.84 2.07 18.11
CA SER A 40 9.06 0.63 17.93
C SER A 40 8.39 0.13 16.64
N LEU A 41 8.93 -0.93 16.04
CA LEU A 41 8.31 -1.56 14.87
C LEU A 41 6.87 -2.02 15.15
N HIS A 42 6.58 -2.41 16.39
CA HIS A 42 5.22 -2.74 16.83
C HIS A 42 4.28 -1.54 16.71
N ASP A 43 4.70 -0.35 17.17
CA ASP A 43 3.88 0.87 17.12
C ASP A 43 3.68 1.38 15.69
N LEU A 44 4.63 1.09 14.80
CA LEU A 44 4.55 1.38 13.37
C LEU A 44 3.76 0.31 12.59
N ASN A 45 3.33 -0.78 13.24
CA ASN A 45 2.70 -1.93 12.61
C ASN A 45 3.53 -2.48 11.41
N ILE A 46 4.85 -2.53 11.59
CA ILE A 46 5.82 -3.03 10.61
C ILE A 46 6.50 -4.26 11.20
N ASN A 47 6.64 -5.33 10.42
CA ASN A 47 7.43 -6.48 10.85
C ASN A 47 8.91 -6.29 10.47
N ILE A 48 9.80 -7.07 11.10
CA ILE A 48 11.25 -6.93 10.90
C ILE A 48 11.69 -7.14 9.45
N LYS A 49 10.96 -7.96 8.69
CA LYS A 49 11.29 -8.21 7.28
C LYS A 49 11.00 -6.98 6.44
N ASP A 50 9.79 -6.42 6.54
CA ASP A 50 9.40 -5.23 5.78
C ASP A 50 10.25 -4.01 6.20
N TYR A 51 10.62 -3.90 7.48
CA TYR A 51 11.59 -2.89 7.93
C TYR A 51 12.94 -3.00 7.21
N ASN A 52 13.51 -4.21 7.14
CA ASN A 52 14.78 -4.43 6.45
C ASN A 52 14.68 -4.16 4.95
N ASP A 53 13.55 -4.53 4.33
CA ASP A 53 13.28 -4.26 2.91
C ASP A 53 13.22 -2.74 2.67
N VAL A 54 12.52 -1.97 3.51
CA VAL A 54 12.47 -0.50 3.45
C VAL A 54 13.87 0.11 3.59
N LEU A 55 14.63 -0.25 4.63
CA LEU A 55 15.97 0.30 4.82
C LEU A 55 16.91 0.02 3.65
N LYS A 56 16.83 -1.20 3.10
CA LYS A 56 17.63 -1.58 1.93
C LYS A 56 17.24 -0.73 0.72
N SER A 57 15.95 -0.61 0.42
CA SER A 57 15.46 0.18 -0.71
C SER A 57 15.80 1.66 -0.59
N MET A 58 15.78 2.22 0.63
CA MET A 58 16.23 3.60 0.88
C MET A 58 17.73 3.77 0.59
N SER A 59 18.57 2.78 0.93
CA SER A 59 20.02 2.87 0.72
C SER A 59 20.46 2.81 -0.75
N VAL A 60 19.62 2.26 -1.63
CA VAL A 60 19.87 2.15 -3.08
C VAL A 60 18.93 3.03 -3.91
N GLU A 61 18.14 3.88 -3.25
CA GLU A 61 17.15 4.80 -3.84
C GLU A 61 16.20 4.09 -4.82
N ASP A 62 15.77 2.88 -4.51
CA ASP A 62 14.87 2.07 -5.35
C ASP A 62 13.69 1.56 -4.51
N LEU A 63 12.81 2.50 -4.16
CA LEU A 63 11.62 2.23 -3.36
C LEU A 63 10.50 1.71 -4.24
N SER A 64 9.95 0.54 -3.92
CA SER A 64 8.69 0.07 -4.48
C SER A 64 7.51 0.83 -3.88
N LEU A 65 6.33 0.72 -4.52
CA LEU A 65 5.08 1.23 -3.93
C LEU A 65 4.81 0.59 -2.56
N TYR A 66 5.27 -0.65 -2.35
CA TYR A 66 5.09 -1.31 -1.06
C TYR A 66 5.91 -0.65 0.05
N GLU A 67 7.22 -0.46 -0.16
CA GLU A 67 8.07 0.20 0.83
C GLU A 67 7.64 1.65 1.07
N MET A 68 7.26 2.37 0.01
CA MET A 68 6.76 3.73 0.12
C MET A 68 5.49 3.81 0.97
N SER A 69 4.60 2.82 0.89
CA SER A 69 3.38 2.80 1.69
C SER A 69 3.67 2.74 3.19
N HIS A 70 4.74 2.07 3.61
CA HIS A 70 5.14 2.02 5.02
C HIS A 70 5.60 3.39 5.52
N ILE A 71 6.29 4.16 4.68
CA ILE A 71 6.76 5.51 5.02
C ILE A 71 5.55 6.46 5.12
N LEU A 72 4.73 6.53 4.06
CA LEU A 72 3.64 7.49 3.94
C LEU A 72 2.51 7.25 4.96
N ASN A 73 2.26 6.01 5.36
CA ASN A 73 1.23 5.70 6.35
C ASN A 73 1.68 6.00 7.79
N ASN A 74 2.99 6.00 8.06
CA ASN A 74 3.50 6.12 9.43
C ASN A 74 4.03 7.51 9.77
N LEU A 75 4.59 8.26 8.81
CA LEU A 75 5.07 9.62 9.04
C LEU A 75 4.01 10.56 9.65
N PRO A 76 2.75 10.56 9.20
CA PRO A 76 1.70 11.38 9.81
C PRO A 76 1.36 11.01 11.26
N GLY A 77 1.73 9.80 11.69
CA GLY A 77 1.57 9.35 13.08
C GLY A 77 2.67 9.85 14.02
N MET A 78 3.66 10.57 13.51
CA MET A 78 4.77 11.12 14.27
C MET A 78 4.47 12.55 14.72
N SER A 79 4.93 12.96 15.89
CA SER A 79 4.91 14.37 16.27
C SER A 79 6.16 15.11 15.77
N ALA A 80 6.07 16.44 15.68
CA ALA A 80 7.23 17.29 15.39
C ALA A 80 8.41 17.01 16.35
N LYS A 81 8.11 16.76 17.63
CA LYS A 81 9.11 16.40 18.64
C LYS A 81 9.78 15.05 18.35
N ASP A 82 9.01 14.06 17.93
CA ASP A 82 9.56 12.73 17.62
C ASP A 82 10.54 12.78 16.44
N LEU A 83 10.30 13.70 15.51
CA LEU A 83 11.14 13.93 14.33
C LEU A 83 12.24 14.98 14.57
N GLY A 84 12.29 15.61 15.75
CA GLY A 84 13.27 16.67 16.05
C GLY A 84 13.05 17.96 15.26
N LEU A 85 11.82 18.22 14.83
CA LEU A 85 11.45 19.35 13.98
C LEU A 85 10.75 20.47 14.75
N THR A 86 10.90 21.68 14.25
CA THR A 86 9.99 22.78 14.60
C THR A 86 8.60 22.53 14.01
N ILE A 87 7.58 23.25 14.52
CA ILE A 87 6.21 23.15 14.01
C ILE A 87 6.14 23.52 12.52
N ASN A 88 6.92 24.50 12.08
CA ASN A 88 6.91 24.96 10.69
C ASN A 88 7.52 23.91 9.76
N GLU A 89 8.65 23.32 10.13
CA GLU A 89 9.29 22.23 9.36
C GLU A 89 8.39 21.00 9.31
N TYR A 90 7.78 20.63 10.45
CA TYR A 90 6.82 19.53 10.50
C TYR A 90 5.62 19.78 9.58
N THR A 91 5.08 20.99 9.58
CA THR A 91 3.96 21.36 8.70
C THR A 91 4.35 21.26 7.22
N ALA A 92 5.54 21.74 6.86
CA ALA A 92 6.07 21.61 5.51
C ALA A 92 6.25 20.14 5.10
N LEU A 93 6.82 19.32 6.00
CA LEU A 93 6.96 17.88 5.79
C LEU A 93 5.60 17.20 5.57
N MET A 94 4.56 17.57 6.32
CA MET A 94 3.23 16.97 6.14
C MET A 94 2.64 17.29 4.76
N PHE A 95 2.84 18.49 4.23
CA PHE A 95 2.44 18.82 2.85
C PHE A 95 3.19 17.97 1.82
N GLN A 96 4.50 17.76 2.02
CA GLN A 96 5.31 16.89 1.15
C GLN A 96 4.84 15.42 1.23
N VAL A 97 4.50 14.93 2.42
CA VAL A 97 3.96 13.58 2.62
C VAL A 97 2.60 13.43 1.92
N GLU A 98 1.74 14.43 2.01
CA GLU A 98 0.45 14.46 1.29
C GLU A 98 0.66 14.41 -0.22
N GLU A 99 1.54 15.25 -0.75
CA GLU A 99 1.88 15.27 -2.18
C GLU A 99 2.41 13.91 -2.68
N MET A 100 3.33 13.28 -1.92
CA MET A 100 3.80 11.94 -2.26
C MET A 100 2.70 10.88 -2.13
N GLY A 101 1.78 11.04 -1.17
CA GLY A 101 0.60 10.19 -1.00
C GLY A 101 -0.35 10.24 -2.20
N GLU A 102 -0.58 11.42 -2.76
CA GLU A 102 -1.37 11.57 -3.98
C GLU A 102 -0.72 10.85 -5.16
N ARG A 103 0.59 11.02 -5.35
CA ARG A 103 1.36 10.34 -6.41
C ARG A 103 1.32 8.83 -6.24
N TRP A 104 1.49 8.35 -5.00
CA TRP A 104 1.36 6.93 -4.66
C TRP A 104 -0.03 6.38 -5.03
N ASN A 105 -1.09 7.11 -4.69
CA ASN A 105 -2.48 6.71 -4.99
C ASN A 105 -2.74 6.60 -6.49
N VAL A 106 -2.21 7.53 -7.30
CA VAL A 106 -2.32 7.48 -8.77
C VAL A 106 -1.67 6.21 -9.34
N LEU A 107 -0.54 5.78 -8.79
CA LEU A 107 0.20 4.59 -9.23
C LEU A 107 -0.42 3.29 -8.73
N MET A 108 -0.94 3.30 -7.50
CA MET A 108 -1.55 2.12 -6.88
C MET A 108 -2.91 1.79 -7.47
N LYS A 109 -3.75 2.81 -7.77
CA LYS A 109 -5.14 2.61 -8.18
C LYS A 109 -5.31 1.68 -9.39
N PRO A 110 -4.52 1.78 -10.49
CA PRO A 110 -4.60 0.84 -11.60
C PRO A 110 -4.31 -0.62 -11.22
N ILE A 111 -3.48 -0.85 -10.21
CA ILE A 111 -3.19 -2.20 -9.68
C ILE A 111 -4.42 -2.73 -8.94
N GLN A 112 -4.99 -1.90 -8.06
CA GLN A 112 -6.19 -2.24 -7.30
C GLN A 112 -7.38 -2.54 -8.23
N ASP A 113 -7.64 -1.67 -9.21
CA ASP A 113 -8.75 -1.80 -10.15
C ASP A 113 -8.65 -3.12 -10.95
N LYS A 114 -7.44 -3.48 -11.42
CA LYS A 114 -7.20 -4.76 -12.11
C LYS A 114 -7.53 -5.98 -11.24
N LEU A 115 -7.08 -5.99 -9.99
CA LEU A 115 -7.32 -7.12 -9.10
C LEU A 115 -8.78 -7.24 -8.68
N VAL A 116 -9.47 -6.10 -8.50
CA VAL A 116 -10.92 -6.06 -8.24
C VAL A 116 -11.70 -6.60 -9.44
N ASP A 117 -11.31 -6.21 -10.66
CA ASP A 117 -11.92 -6.74 -11.88
C ASP A 117 -11.72 -8.25 -12.03
N GLU A 118 -10.52 -8.77 -11.71
CA GLU A 118 -10.25 -10.20 -11.71
C GLU A 118 -11.13 -10.95 -10.69
N MET A 119 -11.22 -10.45 -9.46
CA MET A 119 -12.09 -11.01 -8.42
C MET A 119 -13.55 -11.04 -8.86
N ASN A 120 -14.05 -9.95 -9.44
CA ASN A 120 -15.42 -9.84 -9.94
C ASN A 120 -15.70 -10.82 -11.09
N ARG A 121 -14.75 -10.98 -12.02
CA ARG A 121 -14.85 -11.95 -13.11
C ARG A 121 -14.91 -13.39 -12.60
N GLU A 122 -14.13 -13.73 -11.59
CA GLU A 122 -14.14 -15.06 -10.99
C GLU A 122 -15.46 -15.34 -10.25
N ALA A 123 -15.96 -14.38 -9.47
CA ALA A 123 -17.27 -14.48 -8.80
C ALA A 123 -18.43 -14.64 -9.80
N ALA A 124 -18.36 -13.96 -10.94
CA ALA A 124 -19.35 -14.09 -12.02
C ALA A 124 -19.32 -15.47 -12.70
N LYS A 125 -18.16 -16.14 -12.75
CA LYS A 125 -18.03 -17.50 -13.29
C LYS A 125 -18.64 -18.55 -12.34
N THR A 126 -18.41 -18.43 -11.02
CA THR A 126 -18.98 -19.33 -10.01
C THR A 126 -20.50 -19.22 -9.93
N THR A 127 -21.06 -18.02 -9.99
CA THR A 127 -22.53 -17.81 -9.97
C THR A 127 -23.23 -18.35 -11.22
N LYS A 128 -22.62 -18.22 -12.42
CA LYS A 128 -23.18 -18.83 -13.65
C LYS A 128 -23.09 -20.36 -13.66
N SER A 129 -22.12 -20.95 -12.97
CA SER A 129 -21.98 -22.41 -12.89
C SER A 129 -23.05 -23.08 -12.02
N ASN A 130 -23.60 -22.38 -11.02
CA ASN A 130 -24.66 -22.90 -10.15
C ASN A 130 -26.09 -22.69 -10.72
N GLY A 131 -26.24 -22.03 -11.88
CA GLY A 131 -27.52 -21.77 -12.52
C GLY A 131 -28.05 -22.89 -13.43
N LYS A 132 -27.33 -24.00 -13.60
CA LYS A 132 -27.77 -25.13 -14.43
C LYS A 132 -28.26 -26.29 -13.56
N ASN A 133 -29.55 -26.28 -13.24
CA ASN A 133 -30.48 -27.43 -13.22
C ASN A 133 -31.74 -27.11 -12.41
N VAL A 134 -32.53 -26.11 -12.85
CA VAL A 134 -33.96 -26.09 -12.46
C VAL A 134 -34.69 -26.90 -13.51
N ASN A 135 -35.02 -28.14 -13.17
CA ASN A 135 -35.74 -29.07 -14.04
C ASN A 135 -37.16 -28.50 -14.33
N PRO A 136 -37.52 -28.17 -15.58
CA PRO A 136 -38.79 -27.52 -15.90
C PRO A 136 -40.02 -28.44 -15.75
N ASN A 137 -39.85 -29.70 -15.33
CA ASN A 137 -40.95 -30.69 -15.23
C ASN A 137 -41.75 -30.69 -13.91
N LEU A 138 -41.59 -29.70 -13.03
CA LEU A 138 -42.43 -29.54 -11.83
C LEU A 138 -43.73 -28.74 -12.08
N LYS A 139 -44.35 -28.92 -13.25
CA LYS A 139 -45.77 -28.61 -13.46
C LYS A 139 -46.48 -29.88 -13.93
N ARG A 140 -47.00 -30.65 -12.97
CA ARG A 140 -48.25 -31.45 -13.07
C ARG A 140 -48.40 -32.33 -11.83
N ARG A 141 -49.25 -31.91 -10.89
CA ARG A 141 -50.51 -32.58 -10.54
C ARG A 141 -51.26 -31.75 -9.51
#